data_AF-A0A507ZSC0-F1
#
_entry.id   AF-A0A507ZSC0-F1
#
_cell.length_a   1.000
_cell.length_b   1.000
_cell.length_c   1.000
_cell.angle_alpha   90.00
_cell.angle_beta   90.00
_cell.angle_gamma   90.00
#
_symmetry.space_group_name_H-M   'P 1'
#
loop_
_entity.id
_entity.type
_entity.pdbx_description
1 polymer ?
#
loop_
_entity_poly.entity_id
_entity_poly.type
_entity_poly.pdbx_seq_one_letter_code
_entity_poly.pdbx_strand_id
1 'polypeptide(L)' 'MKKLLAVTALFLAFGFNSTDAIAKEKEETCFDKAWRYGTVMGEGWEYLEWHYMNEYYNDHCL' A
#
# COMPACT_ATOMS: atom_id res chain seq x y z
N MET A 1 22.76 -23.84 -49.43
CA MET A 1 21.48 -23.30 -48.93
C MET A 1 21.67 -22.80 -47.51
N LYS A 2 21.67 -21.49 -47.28
CA LYS A 2 21.53 -20.92 -45.93
C LYS A 2 20.44 -19.85 -46.02
N LYS A 3 19.28 -20.19 -45.47
CA LYS A 3 18.07 -19.37 -45.53
C LYS A 3 18.25 -18.18 -44.58
N LEU A 4 18.01 -16.99 -45.14
CA LEU A 4 17.88 -15.74 -44.43
C LEU A 4 16.67 -15.86 -43.48
N LEU A 5 16.89 -15.78 -42.17
CA LEU A 5 15.81 -15.62 -41.20
C LEU A 5 15.86 -14.19 -40.69
N ALA A 6 15.15 -13.31 -41.40
CA ALA A 6 14.73 -12.03 -40.88
C ALA A 6 13.70 -12.29 -39.77
N VAL A 7 14.15 -12.26 -38.52
CA VAL A 7 13.24 -12.24 -37.37
C VAL A 7 12.98 -10.77 -37.07
N THR A 8 11.84 -10.31 -37.57
CA THR A 8 11.21 -9.03 -37.33
C THR A 8 11.22 -8.68 -35.85
N ALA A 9 11.79 -7.52 -35.52
CA ALA A 9 11.71 -6.89 -34.21
C ALA A 9 10.24 -6.59 -33.89
N LEU A 10 9.62 -7.44 -33.07
CA LEU A 10 8.32 -7.17 -32.49
C LEU A 10 8.53 -6.20 -31.32
N PHE A 11 8.57 -4.91 -31.64
CA PHE A 11 8.48 -3.84 -30.66
C PHE A 11 7.13 -3.93 -29.96
N LEU A 12 7.10 -4.63 -28.83
CA LEU A 12 6.02 -4.53 -27.86
C LEU A 12 6.14 -3.17 -27.19
N ALA A 13 5.61 -2.14 -27.85
CA ALA A 13 5.23 -0.91 -27.20
C ALA A 13 4.06 -1.24 -26.27
N PHE A 14 4.37 -1.75 -25.08
CA PHE A 14 3.45 -1.67 -23.95
C PHE A 14 3.33 -0.18 -23.63
N GLY A 15 2.37 0.46 -24.29
CA GLY A 15 1.83 1.73 -23.86
C GLY A 15 1.19 1.50 -22.50
N PHE A 16 2.02 1.57 -21.45
CA PHE A 16 1.54 1.88 -20.13
C PHE A 16 0.89 3.25 -20.25
N ASN A 17 -0.43 3.26 -20.44
CA ASN A 17 -1.25 4.39 -20.03
C ASN A 17 -0.97 4.57 -18.55
N SER A 18 0.03 5.40 -18.22
CA SER A 18 0.18 6.01 -16.92
C SER A 18 -0.94 7.04 -16.76
N THR A 19 -2.18 6.55 -16.81
CA THR A 19 -3.34 7.29 -16.32
C THR A 19 -3.13 7.36 -14.83
N ASP A 20 -2.39 8.37 -14.39
CA ASP A 20 -2.35 8.89 -13.02
C ASP A 20 -2.74 7.85 -11.95
N ALA A 21 -1.94 6.78 -11.83
CA ALA A 21 -1.82 6.05 -10.58
C ALA A 21 -0.97 6.89 -9.61
N ILE A 22 -1.24 8.19 -9.55
CA ILE A 22 -1.00 8.97 -8.34
C ILE A 22 -2.02 8.37 -7.38
N ALA A 23 -1.63 7.28 -6.74
CA ALA A 23 -2.22 6.88 -5.49
C ALA A 23 -2.23 8.16 -4.66
N LYS A 24 -3.40 8.79 -4.54
CA LYS A 24 -3.65 9.72 -3.47
C LYS A 24 -3.38 8.89 -2.24
N GLU A 25 -2.18 9.01 -1.70
CA GLU A 25 -1.82 8.49 -0.40
C GLU A 25 -2.93 8.99 0.51
N LYS A 26 -3.85 8.10 0.87
CA LYS A 26 -5.02 8.47 1.64
C LYS A 26 -4.44 9.01 2.93
N GLU A 27 -4.59 10.32 3.16
CA GLU A 27 -4.13 10.91 4.41
C GLU A 27 -4.75 10.11 5.55
N GLU A 28 -3.90 9.38 6.28
CA GLU A 28 -4.34 8.55 7.37
C GLU A 28 -4.92 9.46 8.45
N THR A 29 -6.19 9.21 8.79
CA THR A 29 -6.82 9.90 9.90
C THR A 29 -6.10 9.55 11.20
N CYS A 30 -6.23 10.39 12.23
CA CYS A 30 -5.64 10.06 13.53
C CYS A 30 -6.16 8.72 14.07
N PHE A 31 -7.42 8.40 13.78
CA PHE A 31 -8.00 7.09 14.08
C PHE A 31 -7.30 5.95 13.32
N ASP A 32 -7.00 6.10 12.03
CA ASP A 32 -6.27 5.09 11.26
C ASP A 32 -4.88 4.82 11.84
N LYS A 33 -4.19 5.87 12.29
CA LYS A 33 -2.87 5.77 12.96
C LYS A 33 -2.98 5.06 14.30
N ALA A 34 -3.97 5.44 15.12
CA ALA A 34 -4.25 4.79 16.39
C ALA A 34 -4.56 3.30 16.21
N TRP A 35 -5.42 2.97 15.24
CA TRP A 35 -5.77 1.59 14.92
C TRP A 35 -4.54 0.78 14.52
N ARG A 36 -3.71 1.30 13.62
CA ARG A 36 -2.46 0.62 13.23
C ARG A 36 -1.51 0.43 14.41
N TYR A 37 -1.37 1.43 15.29
CA TYR A 37 -0.56 1.31 16.50
C TYR A 37 -1.08 0.18 17.40
N GLY A 38 -2.39 0.15 17.62
CA GLY A 38 -3.07 -0.92 18.35
C GLY A 38 -2.77 -2.30 17.78
N THR A 39 -2.96 -2.50 16.46
CA THR A 39 -2.67 -3.77 15.80
C THR A 39 -1.22 -4.21 15.96
N VAL A 40 -0.25 -3.29 15.86
CA VAL A 40 1.18 -3.63 16.01
C VAL A 40 1.50 -4.02 17.46
N MET A 41 1.01 -3.24 18.43
CA MET A 41 1.33 -3.46 19.85
C MET A 41 0.53 -4.60 20.48
N GLY A 42 -0.66 -4.89 19.94
CA GLY A 42 -1.53 -5.95 20.42
C GLY A 42 -1.19 -7.34 19.88
N GLU A 43 -0.32 -7.43 18.87
CA GLU A 43 0.21 -8.70 18.34
C GLU A 43 -0.88 -9.74 17.98
N GLY A 44 -2.05 -9.30 17.49
CA GLY A 44 -3.17 -10.18 17.16
C GLY A 44 -4.12 -10.50 18.32
N TRP A 45 -3.86 -9.99 19.52
CA TRP A 45 -4.74 -10.14 20.68
C TRP A 45 -5.73 -8.98 20.71
N GLU A 46 -6.99 -9.25 20.34
CA GLU A 46 -8.04 -8.22 20.19
C GLU A 46 -8.13 -7.25 21.37
N TYR A 47 -8.06 -7.76 22.61
CA TYR A 47 -8.07 -6.91 23.80
C TYR A 47 -6.88 -5.93 23.86
N LEU A 48 -5.67 -6.41 23.56
CA LEU A 48 -4.47 -5.57 23.58
C LEU A 48 -4.47 -4.60 22.40
N GLU A 49 -4.95 -5.02 21.23
CA GLU A 49 -5.08 -4.12 20.08
C GLU A 49 -6.01 -2.94 20.39
N TRP A 50 -7.15 -3.22 21.01
CA TRP A 50 -8.08 -2.17 21.43
C TRP A 50 -7.48 -1.28 22.53
N HIS A 51 -6.81 -1.87 23.52
CA HIS A 51 -6.18 -1.14 24.62
C HIS A 51 -5.16 -0.11 24.09
N TYR A 52 -4.21 -0.56 23.27
CA TYR A 52 -3.16 0.31 22.73
C TYR A 52 -3.67 1.29 21.68
N MET A 53 -4.66 0.90 20.87
CA MET A 53 -5.34 1.84 19.97
C MET A 53 -5.97 2.99 20.77
N ASN A 54 -6.70 2.65 21.83
CA ASN A 54 -7.39 3.63 22.64
C ASN A 54 -6.39 4.53 23.40
N GLU A 55 -5.32 3.97 23.96
CA GLU A 55 -4.23 4.75 24.59
C GLU A 55 -3.65 5.78 23.61
N TYR A 56 -3.24 5.32 22.41
CA TYR A 56 -2.72 6.21 21.37
C TYR A 56 -3.73 7.30 20.98
N TYR A 57 -5.00 6.94 20.82
CA TYR A 57 -6.05 7.87 20.44
C TYR A 57 -6.26 8.96 21.50
N ASN A 58 -6.23 8.61 22.79
CA ASN A 58 -6.38 9.59 23.87
C ASN A 58 -5.17 10.53 23.97
N ASP A 59 -3.96 10.02 23.74
CA ASP A 59 -2.73 10.83 23.88
C ASP A 59 -2.43 11.71 22.67
N HIS A 60 -2.97 11.37 21.49
CA HIS A 60 -2.57 12.01 20.23
C HIS A 60 -3.72 12.54 19.36
N CYS A 61 -4.97 12.10 19.59
CA CYS A 61 -6.10 12.47 18.75
C CYS A 61 -7.16 13.32 19.44
N LEU A 62 -7.23 13.31 20.78
CA LEU A 62 -8.10 14.16 21.61
C LEU A 62 -7.35 15.39 22.11
#